data_AF-A0A2I8A3C8-F1
#
_entry.id   AF-A0A2I8A3C8-F1
#
_cell.length_a   1.000
_cell.length_b   1.000
_cell.length_c   1.000
_cell.angle_alpha   90.00
_cell.angle_beta   90.00
_cell.angle_gamma   90.00
#
_symmetry.space_group_name_H-M   'P 1'
#
loop_
_entity.id
_entity.type
_entity.pdbx_description
1 polymer ?
#
loop_
_entity_poly.entity_id
_entity_poly.type
_entity_poly.pdbx_seq_one_letter_code
_entity_poly.pdbx_strand_id
1 'polypeptide(L)'
;MEKNPYDILGVSPAASKAEITKAVAEAMKRKQYPVDVIAKAQKSLMKPEERIMADYLRPILPPIRRFKYSDLSALAESAPTLAILPEFDGLEQAIAQANREENREREPLNLPFSELFNEGVTACQEGRYPKAIKYLEDYCHQSQEHNTQTYIQAQMWLIRAYQMGGQLQRAIALCQMLVNHSHPQVQTWANKTLPMLSGMSRV
;
A
#
# COMPACT_ATOMS: atom_id res chain seq x y z
N MET A 1 -9.18 7.42 -50.76
CA MET A 1 -9.50 7.87 -49.39
C MET A 1 -9.52 9.39 -49.40
N GLU A 2 -10.66 10.01 -49.08
CA GLU A 2 -10.71 11.47 -48.91
C GLU A 2 -9.78 11.87 -47.76
N LYS A 3 -8.95 12.90 -47.96
CA LYS A 3 -8.07 13.43 -46.91
C LYS A 3 -8.90 14.20 -45.89
N ASN A 4 -8.47 14.18 -44.63
CA ASN A 4 -9.16 14.89 -43.56
C ASN A 4 -9.10 16.43 -43.78
N PRO A 5 -10.17 17.20 -43.50
CA PRO A 5 -10.20 18.66 -43.65
C PRO A 5 -9.04 19.40 -42.95
N TYR A 6 -8.59 18.92 -41.79
CA TYR A 6 -7.45 19.49 -41.07
C TYR A 6 -6.15 19.39 -41.85
N ASP A 7 -5.93 18.27 -42.54
CA ASP A 7 -4.72 18.02 -43.34
C ASP A 7 -4.76 18.76 -44.69
N ILE A 8 -5.96 19.05 -45.21
CA ILE A 8 -6.16 19.84 -46.43
C ILE A 8 -5.79 21.31 -46.19
N LEU A 9 -6.22 21.87 -45.05
CA LEU A 9 -5.95 23.27 -44.69
C LEU A 9 -4.65 23.45 -43.92
N GLY A 10 -4.05 22.37 -43.40
CA GLY A 10 -2.82 22.42 -42.61
C GLY A 10 -3.02 23.07 -41.24
N VAL A 11 -4.17 22.87 -40.61
CA VAL A 11 -4.55 23.47 -39.31
C VAL A 11 -4.77 22.40 -38.24
N SER A 12 -4.53 22.77 -36.99
CA SER A 12 -4.80 21.90 -35.83
C SER A 12 -6.30 21.79 -35.53
N PRO A 13 -6.79 20.69 -34.94
CA PRO A 13 -8.15 20.58 -34.40
C PRO A 13 -8.52 21.68 -33.39
N ALA A 14 -7.53 22.30 -32.74
CA ALA A 14 -7.73 23.42 -31.83
C ALA A 14 -7.89 24.79 -32.54
N ALA A 15 -7.80 24.83 -33.87
CA ALA A 15 -7.74 26.09 -34.62
C ALA A 15 -9.01 26.93 -34.46
N SER A 16 -8.83 28.24 -34.31
CA SER A 16 -9.92 29.21 -34.25
C SER A 16 -10.56 29.44 -35.62
N LYS A 17 -11.79 30.01 -35.66
CA LYS A 17 -12.45 30.30 -36.94
C LYS A 17 -11.64 31.25 -37.83
N ALA A 18 -10.95 32.21 -37.21
CA ALA A 18 -10.08 33.17 -37.92
C ALA A 18 -8.80 32.51 -38.46
N GLU A 19 -8.23 31.53 -37.74
CA GLU A 19 -7.09 30.76 -38.24
C GLU A 19 -7.49 29.90 -39.45
N ILE A 20 -8.67 29.28 -39.41
CA ILE A 20 -9.17 28.47 -40.54
C ILE A 20 -9.36 29.33 -41.79
N THR A 21 -9.94 30.53 -41.68
CA THR A 21 -10.12 31.42 -42.85
C THR A 21 -8.78 31.89 -43.42
N LYS A 22 -7.80 32.20 -42.56
CA LYS A 22 -6.43 32.51 -42.99
C LYS A 22 -5.77 31.32 -43.70
N ALA A 23 -5.94 30.12 -43.16
CA ALA A 23 -5.38 28.90 -43.73
C ALA A 23 -5.98 28.54 -45.09
N VAL A 24 -7.27 28.84 -45.33
CA VAL A 24 -7.90 28.67 -46.65
C VAL A 24 -7.22 29.52 -47.71
N ALA A 25 -6.94 30.79 -47.42
CA ALA A 25 -6.23 31.67 -48.36
C ALA A 25 -4.82 31.17 -48.64
N GLU A 26 -4.14 30.65 -47.60
CA GLU A 26 -2.81 30.07 -47.74
C GLU A 26 -2.82 28.76 -48.55
N ALA A 27 -3.82 27.89 -48.33
CA ALA A 27 -4.00 26.65 -49.08
C ALA A 27 -4.29 26.90 -50.57
N MET A 28 -5.12 27.90 -50.88
CA MET A 28 -5.38 28.34 -52.26
C MET A 28 -4.10 28.84 -52.95
N LYS A 29 -3.25 29.58 -52.21
CA LYS A 29 -1.96 30.06 -52.72
C LYS A 29 -0.98 28.92 -52.98
N ARG A 30 -0.97 27.89 -52.12
CA ARG A 30 -0.12 26.69 -52.25
C ARG A 30 -0.54 25.77 -53.40
N LYS A 31 -1.78 25.90 -53.92
CA LYS A 31 -2.33 25.13 -55.06
C LYS A 31 -2.19 23.60 -54.95
N GLN A 32 -2.09 23.09 -53.73
CA GLN A 32 -1.88 21.66 -53.47
C GLN A 32 -3.18 20.84 -53.55
N TYR A 33 -4.32 21.52 -53.43
CA TYR A 33 -5.66 20.95 -53.52
C TYR A 33 -6.54 21.81 -54.45
N PRO A 34 -7.51 21.20 -55.15
CA PRO A 34 -8.50 21.94 -55.93
C PRO A 34 -9.30 22.91 -55.06
N VAL A 35 -9.72 24.05 -55.62
CA VAL A 35 -10.46 25.11 -54.92
C VAL A 35 -11.74 24.58 -54.27
N ASP A 36 -12.45 23.68 -54.96
CA ASP A 36 -13.68 23.05 -54.47
C ASP A 36 -13.43 22.19 -53.20
N VAL A 37 -12.31 21.46 -53.18
CA VAL A 37 -11.90 20.64 -52.03
C VAL A 37 -11.55 21.53 -50.83
N ILE A 38 -10.88 22.65 -51.06
CA ILE A 38 -10.55 23.63 -50.03
C ILE A 38 -11.83 24.26 -49.44
N ALA A 39 -12.80 24.61 -50.31
CA ALA A 39 -14.08 25.16 -49.89
C ALA A 39 -14.92 24.14 -49.08
N LYS A 40 -14.95 22.87 -49.52
CA LYS A 40 -15.58 21.77 -48.77
C LYS A 40 -14.94 21.60 -47.39
N ALA A 41 -13.60 21.60 -47.32
CA ALA A 41 -12.86 21.50 -46.06
C ALA A 41 -13.17 22.67 -45.11
N GLN A 42 -13.19 23.90 -45.64
CA GLN A 42 -13.57 25.08 -44.86
C GLN A 42 -14.98 24.94 -44.26
N LYS A 43 -15.96 24.56 -45.09
CA LYS A 43 -17.35 24.39 -44.67
C LYS A 43 -17.47 23.38 -43.53
N SER A 44 -16.78 22.25 -43.64
CA SER A 44 -16.81 21.20 -42.62
C SER A 44 -16.15 21.61 -41.31
N LEU A 45 -15.11 22.45 -41.33
CA LEU A 45 -14.49 22.97 -40.10
C LEU A 45 -15.22 24.18 -39.48
N MET A 46 -16.03 24.90 -40.25
CA MET A 46 -16.81 26.05 -39.77
C MET A 46 -18.08 25.65 -39.02
N LYS A 47 -18.67 24.50 -39.36
CA LYS A 47 -19.87 23.96 -38.73
C LYS A 47 -19.51 22.98 -37.60
N PRO A 48 -20.04 23.16 -36.38
CA PRO A 48 -19.71 22.29 -35.25
C PRO A 48 -19.99 20.80 -35.52
N GLU A 49 -21.13 20.48 -36.13
CA GLU A 49 -21.57 19.09 -36.40
C GLU A 49 -20.61 18.37 -37.37
N GLU A 50 -20.23 19.02 -38.46
CA GLU A 50 -19.31 18.47 -39.45
C GLU A 50 -17.86 18.43 -38.91
N ARG A 51 -17.51 19.36 -38.02
CA ARG A 51 -16.19 19.42 -37.37
C ARG A 51 -15.96 18.23 -36.44
N ILE A 52 -16.98 17.82 -35.68
CA ILE A 52 -16.92 16.62 -34.83
C ILE A 52 -16.63 15.38 -35.67
N MET A 53 -17.24 15.26 -36.85
CA MET A 53 -16.95 14.15 -37.78
C MET A 53 -15.50 14.19 -38.27
N ALA A 54 -14.97 15.38 -38.56
CA ALA A 54 -13.57 15.53 -38.94
C ALA A 54 -12.60 15.17 -37.79
N ASP A 55 -12.94 15.48 -36.54
CA ASP A 55 -12.16 15.09 -35.36
C ASP A 55 -12.12 13.57 -35.21
N TYR A 56 -13.29 12.93 -35.33
CA TYR A 56 -13.44 11.49 -35.15
C TYR A 56 -12.78 10.68 -36.28
N LEU A 57 -12.88 11.16 -37.52
CA LEU A 57 -12.33 10.48 -38.70
C LEU A 57 -10.84 10.74 -38.93
N ARG A 58 -10.18 11.51 -38.06
CA ARG A 58 -8.73 11.73 -38.14
C ARG A 58 -8.00 10.55 -37.51
N PRO A 59 -7.11 9.84 -38.23
CA PRO A 59 -6.35 8.74 -37.66
C PRO A 59 -5.44 9.27 -36.53
N ILE A 60 -5.80 8.98 -35.29
CA ILE A 60 -5.05 9.38 -34.08
C ILE A 60 -3.82 8.50 -33.83
N LEU A 61 -3.78 7.32 -34.45
CA LEU A 61 -2.66 6.39 -34.34
C LEU A 61 -1.76 6.51 -35.57
N PRO A 62 -0.43 6.56 -35.40
CA PRO A 62 0.46 6.42 -36.54
C PRO A 62 0.17 5.09 -37.26
N PRO A 63 0.37 5.01 -38.58
CA PRO A 63 0.24 3.74 -39.29
C PRO A 63 1.11 2.70 -38.59
N ILE A 64 0.51 1.56 -38.24
CA ILE A 64 1.19 0.48 -37.52
C ILE A 64 2.38 0.05 -38.36
N ARG A 65 3.58 0.49 -37.96
CA ARG A 65 4.82 -0.08 -38.49
C ARG A 65 4.89 -1.45 -37.87
N ARG A 66 4.73 -2.50 -38.69
CA ARG A 66 4.94 -3.88 -38.25
C ARG A 66 6.27 -3.92 -37.52
N PHE A 67 6.23 -4.29 -36.23
CA PHE A 67 7.42 -4.36 -35.41
C PHE A 67 8.46 -5.21 -36.14
N LYS A 68 9.69 -4.70 -36.26
CA LYS A 68 10.80 -5.55 -36.65
C LYS A 68 10.95 -6.58 -35.53
N TYR A 69 10.90 -7.86 -35.86
CA TYR A 69 11.23 -8.90 -34.89
C TYR A 69 12.64 -8.61 -34.40
N SER A 70 12.78 -8.40 -33.09
CA SER A 70 14.08 -8.38 -32.44
C SER A 70 14.77 -9.71 -32.71
N ASP A 71 16.08 -9.70 -32.90
CA ASP A 71 16.84 -10.92 -33.01
C ASP A 71 16.77 -11.67 -31.67
N LEU A 72 16.13 -12.83 -31.68
CA LEU A 72 15.96 -13.71 -30.51
C LEU A 72 17.00 -14.82 -30.48
N SER A 73 18.09 -14.70 -31.25
CA SER A 73 19.18 -15.70 -31.29
C SER A 73 19.77 -16.00 -29.90
N ALA A 74 19.74 -15.03 -28.97
CA ALA A 74 20.16 -15.22 -27.58
C ALA A 74 19.33 -16.27 -26.81
N LEU A 75 18.09 -16.56 -27.25
CA LEU A 75 17.27 -17.63 -26.66
C LEU A 75 17.65 -19.03 -27.15
N ALA A 76 18.46 -19.11 -28.22
CA ALA A 76 19.01 -20.37 -28.72
C ALA A 76 20.32 -20.76 -28.01
N GLU A 77 20.91 -19.84 -27.24
CA GLU A 77 22.06 -20.13 -26.39
C GLU A 77 21.65 -21.04 -25.22
N SER A 78 22.53 -21.96 -24.82
CA SER A 78 22.29 -22.80 -23.64
C SER A 78 22.18 -21.91 -22.40
N ALA A 79 21.18 -22.18 -21.55
CA ALA A 79 20.96 -21.42 -20.33
C ALA A 79 22.26 -21.29 -19.50
N PRO A 80 22.55 -20.10 -18.95
CA PRO A 80 23.74 -19.92 -18.11
C PRO A 80 23.67 -20.85 -16.91
N THR A 81 24.83 -21.39 -16.51
CA THR A 81 24.93 -22.22 -15.32
C THR A 81 24.80 -21.33 -14.08
N LEU A 82 23.73 -21.53 -13.31
CA LEU A 82 23.55 -20.87 -12.02
C LEU A 82 24.44 -21.58 -10.99
N ALA A 83 25.45 -20.88 -10.49
CA ALA A 83 26.27 -21.34 -9.35
C ALA A 83 25.83 -20.60 -8.09
N ILE A 84 25.51 -21.35 -7.03
CA ILE A 84 25.33 -20.78 -5.70
C ILE A 84 26.72 -20.37 -5.21
N LEU A 85 26.86 -19.13 -4.74
CA LEU A 85 28.15 -18.62 -4.29
C LEU A 85 28.52 -19.27 -2.93
N PRO A 86 29.78 -19.67 -2.71
CA PRO A 86 30.20 -20.31 -1.47
C PRO A 86 29.92 -19.49 -0.19
N GLU A 87 29.87 -18.16 -0.30
CA GLU A 87 29.48 -17.27 0.80
C GLU A 87 28.03 -17.45 1.28
N PHE A 88 27.20 -18.12 0.49
CA PHE A 88 25.83 -18.49 0.86
C PHE A 88 25.72 -19.91 1.42
N ASP A 89 26.83 -20.65 1.49
CA ASP A 89 26.85 -21.94 2.17
C ASP A 89 26.62 -21.73 3.68
N GLY A 90 25.69 -22.50 4.26
CA GLY A 90 25.39 -22.42 5.68
C GLY A 90 24.46 -21.28 6.10
N LEU A 91 23.83 -20.56 5.16
CA LEU A 91 22.78 -19.57 5.48
C LEU A 91 21.70 -20.13 6.41
N GLU A 92 21.23 -21.34 6.15
CA GLU A 92 20.22 -22.01 6.98
C GLU A 92 20.69 -22.20 8.44
N GLN A 93 21.98 -22.52 8.62
CA GLN A 93 22.58 -22.71 9.94
C GLN A 93 22.73 -21.39 10.68
N ALA A 94 23.14 -20.33 9.97
CA ALA A 94 23.23 -18.97 10.52
C ALA A 94 21.84 -18.45 10.94
N ILE A 95 20.82 -18.63 10.11
CA ILE A 95 19.43 -18.27 10.42
C ILE A 95 18.95 -19.07 11.64
N ALA A 96 19.22 -20.38 11.69
CA ALA A 96 18.84 -21.22 12.81
C ALA A 96 19.54 -20.80 14.12
N GLN A 97 20.82 -20.42 14.06
CA GLN A 97 21.56 -19.93 15.21
C GLN A 97 21.01 -18.59 15.71
N ALA A 98 20.81 -17.62 14.81
CA ALA A 98 20.24 -16.32 15.15
C ALA A 98 18.86 -16.48 15.82
N ASN A 99 17.98 -17.31 15.25
CA ASN A 99 16.68 -17.59 15.84
C ASN A 99 16.79 -18.27 17.22
N ARG A 100 17.78 -19.15 17.44
CA ARG A 100 17.99 -19.79 18.75
C ARG A 100 18.49 -18.79 19.80
N GLU A 101 19.41 -17.92 19.43
CA GLU A 101 19.91 -16.85 20.31
C GLU A 101 18.77 -15.90 20.69
N GLU A 102 18.00 -15.46 19.70
CA GLU A 102 16.82 -14.63 19.88
C GLU A 102 15.77 -15.32 20.78
N ASN A 103 15.55 -16.62 20.60
CA ASN A 103 14.63 -17.40 21.43
C ASN A 103 15.13 -17.61 22.86
N ARG A 104 16.44 -17.74 23.08
CA ARG A 104 17.04 -17.81 24.42
C ARG A 104 16.91 -16.48 25.16
N GLU A 105 17.11 -15.36 24.48
CA GLU A 105 16.89 -14.03 25.07
C GLU A 105 15.41 -13.75 25.38
N ARG A 106 14.50 -14.37 24.61
CA ARG A 106 13.06 -14.34 24.85
C ARG A 106 12.60 -15.30 25.93
N GLU A 107 13.45 -16.20 26.40
CA GLU A 107 13.07 -17.16 27.42
C GLU A 107 12.83 -16.45 28.76
N PRO A 108 11.63 -16.58 29.33
CA PRO A 108 11.30 -15.89 30.56
C PRO A 108 11.95 -16.58 31.77
N LEU A 109 12.76 -15.81 32.49
CA LEU A 109 13.44 -16.18 33.73
C LEU A 109 12.44 -16.54 34.83
N ASN A 110 12.77 -17.51 35.67
CA ASN A 110 12.03 -17.74 36.91
C ASN A 110 12.40 -16.65 37.92
N LEU A 111 11.57 -15.60 37.98
CA LEU A 111 11.75 -14.47 38.89
C LEU A 111 10.89 -14.64 40.14
N PRO A 112 11.34 -14.10 41.28
CA PRO A 112 10.52 -14.04 42.48
C PRO A 112 9.30 -13.14 42.26
N PHE A 113 8.20 -13.42 42.95
CA PHE A 113 6.92 -12.70 42.81
C PHE A 113 7.06 -11.17 42.91
N SER A 114 7.93 -10.67 43.79
CA SER A 114 8.20 -9.25 43.99
C SER A 114 8.75 -8.52 42.75
N GLU A 115 9.40 -9.24 41.84
CA GLU A 115 10.06 -8.68 40.66
C GLU A 115 9.24 -8.86 39.38
N LEU A 116 8.29 -9.80 39.36
CA LEU A 116 7.47 -10.12 38.18
C LEU A 116 6.77 -8.90 37.60
N PHE A 117 6.21 -8.02 38.45
CA PHE A 117 5.54 -6.82 37.99
C PHE A 117 6.50 -5.85 37.29
N ASN A 118 7.61 -5.50 37.93
CA ASN A 118 8.55 -4.52 37.39
C ASN A 118 9.20 -5.04 36.10
N GLU A 119 9.63 -6.31 36.09
CA GLU A 119 10.22 -6.91 34.90
C GLU A 119 9.18 -7.06 33.77
N GLY A 120 7.93 -7.42 34.09
CA GLY A 120 6.84 -7.48 33.12
C GLY A 120 6.57 -6.12 32.45
N VAL A 121 6.64 -5.03 33.23
CA VAL A 121 6.54 -3.66 32.72
C VAL A 121 7.74 -3.28 31.86
N THR A 122 8.97 -3.57 32.31
CA THR A 122 10.20 -3.31 31.53
C THR A 122 10.17 -4.06 30.20
N ALA A 123 9.81 -5.34 30.21
CA ALA A 123 9.69 -6.15 28.99
C ALA A 123 8.64 -5.59 28.01
N CYS A 124 7.54 -4.99 28.50
CA CYS A 124 6.59 -4.30 27.62
C CYS A 124 7.20 -3.08 26.94
N GLN A 125 8.05 -2.31 27.65
CA GLN A 125 8.69 -1.11 27.13
C GLN A 125 9.78 -1.45 26.11
N GLU A 126 10.50 -2.54 26.31
CA GLU A 126 11.52 -3.07 25.40
C GLU A 126 10.92 -3.77 24.15
N GLY A 127 9.59 -3.91 24.07
CA GLY A 127 8.92 -4.61 22.96
C GLY A 127 9.00 -6.13 23.04
N ARG A 128 9.46 -6.69 24.17
CA ARG A 128 9.56 -8.14 24.42
C ARG A 128 8.21 -8.69 24.93
N TYR A 129 7.18 -8.58 24.10
CA TYR A 129 5.80 -8.89 24.50
C TYR A 129 5.57 -10.32 25.03
N PRO A 130 6.17 -11.40 24.46
CA PRO A 130 5.98 -12.75 25.01
C PRO A 130 6.49 -12.88 26.46
N LYS A 131 7.64 -12.28 26.76
CA LYS A 131 8.24 -12.26 28.10
C LYS A 131 7.38 -11.44 29.06
N ALA A 132 6.92 -10.27 28.61
CA ALA A 132 6.04 -9.41 29.38
C ALA A 132 4.71 -10.07 29.73
N ILE A 133 4.08 -10.74 28.76
CA ILE A 133 2.81 -11.47 28.95
C ILE A 133 2.98 -12.51 30.05
N LYS A 134 4.03 -13.36 29.97
CA LYS A 134 4.23 -14.41 30.97
C LYS A 134 4.40 -13.83 32.37
N TYR A 135 5.27 -12.84 32.57
CA TYR A 135 5.49 -12.29 33.92
C TYR A 135 4.28 -11.58 34.49
N LEU A 136 3.53 -10.85 33.66
CA LEU A 136 2.33 -10.17 34.10
C LEU A 136 1.18 -11.15 34.36
N GLU A 137 1.06 -12.23 33.59
CA GLU A 137 0.14 -13.35 33.89
C GLU A 137 0.52 -14.02 35.21
N ASP A 138 1.79 -14.40 35.38
CA ASP A 138 2.28 -15.05 36.60
C ASP A 138 2.03 -14.17 37.84
N TYR A 139 2.27 -12.85 37.71
CA TYR A 139 1.95 -11.88 38.75
C TYR A 139 0.45 -11.81 39.05
N CYS A 140 -0.39 -11.75 38.01
CA CYS A 140 -1.84 -11.70 38.17
C CYS A 140 -2.42 -12.99 38.78
N HIS A 141 -1.82 -14.15 38.51
CA HIS A 141 -2.22 -15.45 39.07
C HIS A 141 -1.80 -15.61 40.53
N GLN A 142 -0.62 -15.10 40.91
CA GLN A 142 -0.08 -15.21 42.26
C GLN A 142 -0.58 -14.12 43.21
N SER A 143 -1.13 -13.02 42.67
CA SER A 143 -1.68 -11.93 43.48
C SER A 143 -2.96 -12.37 44.21
N GLN A 144 -2.93 -12.31 45.54
CA GLN A 144 -4.09 -12.58 46.40
C GLN A 144 -5.05 -11.39 46.49
N GLU A 145 -4.58 -10.18 46.19
CA GLU A 145 -5.36 -8.95 46.27
C GLU A 145 -5.68 -8.42 44.86
N HIS A 146 -6.96 -8.50 44.49
CA HIS A 146 -7.42 -8.07 43.15
C HIS A 146 -7.81 -6.59 43.07
N ASN A 147 -7.74 -5.85 44.18
CA ASN A 147 -8.14 -4.44 44.24
C ASN A 147 -6.95 -3.50 44.52
N THR A 148 -5.73 -4.02 44.55
CA THR A 148 -4.53 -3.22 44.79
C THR A 148 -4.17 -2.47 43.51
N GLN A 149 -3.70 -1.24 43.64
CA GLN A 149 -3.36 -0.40 42.48
C GLN A 149 -2.33 -1.07 41.55
N THR A 150 -1.38 -1.83 42.12
CA THR A 150 -0.38 -2.59 41.37
C THR A 150 -1.00 -3.71 40.54
N TYR A 151 -2.01 -4.41 41.06
CA TYR A 151 -2.73 -5.45 40.34
C TYR A 151 -3.50 -4.86 39.14
N ILE A 152 -4.19 -3.75 39.36
CA ILE A 152 -4.88 -3.01 38.30
C ILE A 152 -3.88 -2.55 37.22
N GLN A 153 -2.74 -2.00 37.63
CA GLN A 153 -1.69 -1.61 36.70
C GLN A 153 -1.12 -2.81 35.92
N ALA A 154 -0.95 -3.96 36.58
CA ALA A 154 -0.48 -5.19 35.93
C ALA A 154 -1.47 -5.65 34.85
N GLN A 155 -2.77 -5.62 35.13
CA GLN A 155 -3.81 -5.93 34.13
C GLN A 155 -3.80 -4.95 32.95
N MET A 156 -3.60 -3.65 33.20
CA MET A 156 -3.49 -2.66 32.12
C MET A 156 -2.25 -2.90 31.24
N TRP A 157 -1.10 -3.19 31.84
CA TRP A 157 0.11 -3.54 31.10
C TRP A 157 -0.03 -4.86 30.35
N LEU A 158 -0.74 -5.84 30.91
CA LEU A 158 -1.01 -7.12 30.27
C LEU A 158 -1.90 -6.95 29.03
N ILE A 159 -2.93 -6.11 29.09
CA ILE A 159 -3.76 -5.75 27.92
C ILE A 159 -2.90 -5.13 26.82
N ARG A 160 -1.99 -4.21 27.19
CA ARG A 160 -1.08 -3.57 26.24
C ARG A 160 -0.11 -4.61 25.62
N ALA A 161 0.42 -5.52 26.43
CA ALA A 161 1.29 -6.59 25.96
C ALA A 161 0.56 -7.54 25.00
N TYR A 162 -0.68 -7.90 25.30
CA TYR A 162 -1.52 -8.70 24.41
C TYR A 162 -1.85 -7.99 23.10
N GLN A 163 -2.14 -6.69 23.16
CA GLN A 163 -2.40 -5.89 21.97
C GLN A 163 -1.18 -5.87 21.04
N MET A 164 -0.01 -5.55 21.59
CA MET A 164 1.22 -5.41 20.80
C MET A 164 1.81 -6.76 20.39
N GLY A 165 1.58 -7.81 21.17
CA GLY A 165 1.96 -9.19 20.86
C GLY A 165 0.99 -9.91 19.93
N GLY A 166 -0.04 -9.24 19.40
CA GLY A 166 -1.00 -9.81 18.43
C GLY A 166 -2.08 -10.70 19.04
N GLN A 167 -2.13 -10.88 20.36
CA GLN A 167 -3.14 -11.68 21.07
C GLN A 167 -4.41 -10.86 21.35
N LEU A 168 -4.99 -10.27 20.31
CA LEU A 168 -6.09 -9.31 20.41
C LEU A 168 -7.32 -9.85 21.13
N GLN A 169 -7.65 -11.13 20.94
CA GLN A 169 -8.80 -11.76 21.62
C GLN A 169 -8.64 -11.80 23.14
N ARG A 170 -7.42 -12.10 23.64
CA ARG A 170 -7.12 -12.06 25.08
C ARG A 170 -7.13 -10.64 25.62
N ALA A 171 -6.62 -9.68 24.85
CA ALA A 171 -6.68 -8.26 25.20
C ALA A 171 -8.13 -7.77 25.35
N ILE A 172 -9.01 -8.14 24.42
CA ILE A 172 -10.43 -7.77 24.43
C ILE A 172 -11.13 -8.39 25.63
N ALA A 173 -10.96 -9.69 25.87
CA ALA A 173 -11.59 -10.38 26.99
C ALA A 173 -11.21 -9.74 28.33
N LEU A 174 -9.90 -9.48 28.54
CA LEU A 174 -9.42 -8.83 29.75
C LEU A 174 -9.91 -7.38 29.87
N CYS A 175 -9.96 -6.63 28.76
CA CYS A 175 -10.47 -5.26 28.74
C CYS A 175 -11.98 -5.21 29.06
N GLN A 176 -12.78 -6.16 28.57
CA GLN A 176 -14.21 -6.28 28.92
C GLN A 176 -14.42 -6.52 30.42
N MET A 177 -13.57 -7.33 31.05
CA MET A 177 -13.61 -7.51 32.51
C MET A 177 -13.36 -6.18 33.25
N LEU A 178 -12.42 -5.36 32.75
CA LEU A 178 -12.09 -4.07 33.35
C LEU A 178 -13.17 -3.00 33.19
N VAL A 179 -14.01 -3.07 32.14
CA VAL A 179 -15.17 -2.18 31.99
C VAL A 179 -16.14 -2.33 33.16
N ASN A 180 -16.26 -3.53 33.72
CA ASN A 180 -17.15 -3.83 34.84
C ASN A 180 -16.46 -3.67 36.22
N HIS A 181 -15.20 -3.21 36.27
CA HIS A 181 -14.42 -3.13 37.51
C HIS A 181 -14.89 -1.99 38.43
N SER A 182 -14.78 -2.15 39.74
CA SER A 182 -15.25 -1.17 40.75
C SER A 182 -14.57 0.21 40.73
N HIS A 183 -13.51 0.41 39.94
CA HIS A 183 -12.70 1.64 39.97
C HIS A 183 -13.00 2.56 38.78
N PRO A 184 -13.55 3.79 38.99
CA PRO A 184 -14.04 4.64 37.90
C PRO A 184 -13.01 5.00 36.82
N GLN A 185 -11.75 5.21 37.21
CA GLN A 185 -10.66 5.52 36.27
C GLN A 185 -10.34 4.36 35.34
N VAL A 186 -10.44 3.12 35.84
CA VAL A 186 -10.17 1.89 35.08
C VAL A 186 -11.30 1.64 34.09
N GLN A 187 -12.55 1.83 34.52
CA GLN A 187 -13.72 1.76 33.65
C GLN A 187 -13.63 2.78 32.51
N THR A 188 -13.27 4.03 32.82
CA THR A 188 -13.12 5.10 31.81
C THR A 188 -12.05 4.75 30.78
N TRP A 189 -10.91 4.24 31.25
CA TRP A 189 -9.83 3.79 30.37
C TRP A 189 -10.24 2.59 29.51
N ALA A 190 -10.89 1.59 30.10
CA ALA A 190 -11.32 0.38 29.41
C ALA A 190 -12.39 0.68 28.34
N ASN A 191 -13.37 1.53 28.64
CA ASN A 191 -14.38 1.97 27.67
C ASN A 191 -13.79 2.71 26.46
N LYS A 192 -12.68 3.43 26.65
CA LYS A 192 -11.95 4.08 25.54
C LYS A 192 -11.11 3.09 24.74
N THR A 193 -10.53 2.09 25.40
CA THR A 193 -9.56 1.15 24.82
C THR A 193 -10.24 -0.01 24.10
N LEU A 194 -11.35 -0.52 24.63
CA LEU A 194 -12.12 -1.63 24.06
C LEU A 194 -12.53 -1.44 22.58
N PRO A 195 -13.06 -0.29 22.14
CA PRO A 195 -13.40 -0.07 20.73
C PRO A 195 -12.16 -0.06 19.83
N MET A 196 -11.01 0.42 20.33
CA MET A 196 -9.74 0.40 19.57
C MET A 196 -9.27 -1.05 19.34
N LEU A 197 -9.27 -1.87 20.40
CA LEU A 197 -8.89 -3.29 20.31
C LEU A 197 -9.85 -4.09 19.40
N SER A 198 -11.15 -3.82 19.52
CA SER A 198 -12.18 -4.50 18.73
C SER A 198 -12.12 -4.12 17.23
N GLY A 199 -11.74 -2.88 16.92
CA GLY A 199 -11.51 -2.44 15.54
C GLY A 199 -10.29 -3.13 14.92
N MET A 200 -9.21 -3.32 15.67
CA MET A 200 -7.99 -3.98 15.21
C MET A 200 -8.17 -5.49 14.96
N SER A 201 -9.11 -6.15 15.63
CA SER A 201 -9.36 -7.59 15.44
C SER A 201 -10.22 -7.94 14.23
N ARG A 202 -10.85 -6.96 13.57
CA ARG A 202 -11.77 -7.19 12.42
C ARG A 202 -11.10 -7.05 11.05
N VAL A 203 -9.78 -6.85 11.03
CA VAL A 203 -8.93 -6.80 9.82
C VAL A 203 -8.16 -8.10 9.73
#